data_AF-A0A8A4TPH5-F1
#
_entry.id   AF-A0A8A4TPH5-F1
#
_cell.length_a   1.000
_cell.length_b   1.000
_cell.length_c   1.000
_cell.angle_alpha   90.00
_cell.angle_beta   90.00
_cell.angle_gamma   90.00
#
_symmetry.space_group_name_H-M   'P 1'
#
loop_
_entity.id
_entity.type
_entity.pdbx_description
1 polymer ?
#
loop_
_entity_poly.entity_id
_entity_poly.type
_entity_poly.pdbx_seq_one_letter_code
_entity_poly.pdbx_strand_id
1 'polypeptide(L)'
;MFVCHLCGTVVPPRNKSNPVVIETRARNYPARHKANKVRRKKKPEYREDPGGRGWEIVREVQACSSCASHHETPLPARTEA
;
A
#
# COMPACT_ATOMS: atom_id res chain seq x y z
N MET A 1 -12.43 -1.73 19.85
CA MET A 1 -12.62 -3.19 19.80
C MET A 1 -12.86 -3.56 18.34
N PHE A 2 -12.24 -4.62 17.84
CA PHE A 2 -12.41 -5.08 16.45
C PHE A 2 -12.22 -6.59 16.38
N VAL A 3 -12.63 -7.24 15.29
CA VAL A 3 -12.36 -8.67 15.06
C VAL A 3 -11.12 -8.78 14.19
N CYS A 4 -10.12 -9.53 14.65
CA CYS A 4 -8.99 -9.89 13.80
C CYS A 4 -9.49 -10.79 12.67
N HIS A 5 -9.31 -10.38 11.41
CA HIS A 5 -9.79 -11.13 10.26
C HIS A 5 -8.93 -12.35 9.91
N LEU A 6 -7.75 -12.47 10.55
CA LEU A 6 -6.85 -13.61 10.37
C LEU A 6 -7.10 -14.73 11.38
N CYS A 7 -7.31 -14.41 12.65
CA CYS A 7 -7.56 -15.40 13.70
C CYS A 7 -8.98 -15.41 14.28
N GLY A 8 -9.85 -14.48 13.88
CA GLY A 8 -11.24 -14.37 14.34
C GLY A 8 -11.42 -13.83 15.76
N THR A 9 -10.35 -13.53 16.50
CA THR A 9 -10.45 -13.08 17.88
C THR A 9 -10.96 -11.64 17.98
N VAL A 10 -11.85 -11.38 18.94
CA VAL A 10 -12.27 -10.02 19.31
C VAL A 10 -11.15 -9.35 20.11
N VAL A 11 -10.55 -8.32 19.53
CA VAL A 11 -9.45 -7.55 20.11
C VAL A 11 -10.01 -6.40 20.96
N PRO A 12 -9.64 -6.28 22.25
CA PRO A 12 -10.21 -5.28 23.15
C PRO A 12 -9.77 -3.85 22.79
N PRO A 13 -10.44 -2.81 23.35
CA PRO A 13 -10.01 -1.42 23.19
C PRO A 13 -8.54 -1.19 23.55
N ARG A 14 -7.94 -0.12 23.00
CA ARG A 14 -6.53 0.27 23.18
C ARG A 14 -5.48 -0.70 22.63
N ASN A 15 -5.90 -1.69 21.85
CA ASN A 15 -4.99 -2.50 21.05
C ASN A 15 -4.94 -1.99 19.61
N LYS A 16 -3.75 -2.05 19.01
CA LYS A 16 -3.54 -1.59 17.63
C LYS A 16 -4.19 -2.56 16.63
N SER A 17 -5.00 -2.02 15.73
CA SER A 17 -5.41 -2.69 14.51
C SER A 17 -4.33 -2.48 13.45
N ASN A 18 -3.68 -3.56 13.01
CA ASN A 18 -2.66 -3.50 11.98
C ASN A 18 -3.29 -3.91 10.64
N PRO A 19 -3.23 -3.06 9.60
CA PRO A 19 -3.62 -3.47 8.26
C PRO A 19 -2.58 -4.46 7.73
N VAL A 20 -3.05 -5.63 7.29
CA VAL A 20 -2.22 -6.65 6.66
C VAL A 20 -2.75 -6.87 5.25
N VAL A 21 -1.86 -6.71 4.27
CA VAL A 21 -2.18 -6.97 2.88
C VAL A 21 -2.14 -8.47 2.64
N ILE A 22 -3.24 -9.02 2.13
CA ILE A 22 -3.39 -10.45 1.87
C ILE A 22 -3.45 -10.78 0.37
N GLU A 23 -3.62 -9.77 -0.48
CA GLU A 23 -3.68 -9.94 -1.92
C GLU A 23 -3.11 -8.72 -2.63
N THR A 24 -2.23 -8.97 -3.59
CA THR A 24 -1.65 -7.96 -4.48
C THR A 24 -1.83 -8.40 -5.93
N ARG A 25 -1.82 -7.42 -6.84
CA ARG A 25 -1.80 -7.68 -8.29
C ARG A 25 -0.74 -6.85 -8.97
N ALA A 26 -0.10 -7.41 -10.00
CA ALA A 26 0.76 -6.64 -10.88
C ALA A 26 -0.06 -5.64 -11.69
N ARG A 27 0.45 -4.42 -11.85
CA ARG A 27 -0.16 -3.36 -12.64
C ARG A 27 0.89 -2.69 -13.52
N ASN A 28 0.52 -2.44 -14.77
CA ASN A 28 1.28 -1.55 -15.65
C ASN A 28 0.60 -0.17 -15.66
N TYR A 29 1.37 0.86 -15.36
CA TYR A 29 0.95 2.25 -15.33
C TYR A 29 1.38 2.94 -16.63
N PRO A 30 0.45 3.49 -17.40
CA PRO A 30 0.80 4.23 -18.61
C PRO A 30 1.51 5.54 -18.26
N ALA A 31 2.30 6.04 -19.19
CA ALA A 31 2.87 7.38 -19.08
C ALA A 31 1.76 8.45 -19.03
N ARG A 32 1.94 9.46 -18.19
CA ARG A 32 0.99 10.57 -18.00
C ARG A 32 1.70 11.91 -18.17
N HIS A 33 1.27 12.66 -19.19
CA HIS A 33 1.76 14.02 -19.41
C HIS A 33 1.21 14.97 -18.35
N LYS A 34 2.05 15.91 -17.90
CA LYS A 34 1.72 16.94 -16.91
C LYS A 34 1.16 16.41 -15.57
N ALA A 35 1.46 15.17 -15.21
CA ALA A 35 0.92 14.53 -14.01
C ALA A 35 1.36 15.21 -12.70
N ASN A 36 2.60 15.71 -12.66
CA ASN A 36 3.22 16.21 -11.44
C ASN A 36 3.37 17.73 -11.50
N LYS A 37 2.53 18.47 -10.75
CA LYS A 37 2.65 19.93 -10.64
C LYS A 37 3.69 20.31 -9.59
N VAL A 38 4.84 20.81 -10.03
CA VAL A 38 5.91 21.30 -9.17
C VAL A 38 5.86 22.83 -9.12
N ARG A 39 5.73 23.39 -7.91
CA ARG A 39 5.88 24.84 -7.72
C ARG A 39 7.37 25.18 -7.58
N ARG A 40 7.98 25.69 -8.64
CA ARG A 40 9.29 26.37 -8.58
C ARG A 40 9.07 27.86 -8.83
N LYS A 41 9.35 28.71 -7.83
CA LYS A 41 9.17 30.17 -7.90
C LYS A 41 7.72 30.59 -8.28
N LYS A 42 7.55 31.69 -9.03
CA LYS A 42 6.25 32.32 -9.35
C LYS A 42 5.39 31.55 -10.39
N LYS A 43 5.93 30.54 -11.10
CA LYS A 43 5.19 29.81 -12.16
C LYS A 43 5.15 28.29 -11.87
N PRO A 44 4.00 27.62 -12.09
CA PRO A 44 3.92 26.16 -11.96
C PRO A 44 4.63 25.48 -13.14
N GLU A 45 5.48 24.51 -12.83
CA GLU A 45 6.09 23.60 -13.80
C GLU A 45 5.38 22.25 -13.71
N TYR A 46 5.10 21.63 -14.84
CA TYR A 46 4.49 20.31 -14.88
C TYR A 46 5.53 19.29 -15.34
N ARG A 47 5.76 18.26 -14.52
CA ARG A 47 6.63 17.13 -14.85
C ARG A 47 5.80 15.96 -15.33
N GLU A 48 6.37 15.22 -16.27
CA GLU A 48 5.80 13.97 -16.77
C GLU A 48 5.96 12.86 -15.74
N ASP A 49 5.04 11.93 -15.79
CA ASP A 49 5.14 10.64 -15.12
C ASP A 49 5.37 9.60 -16.22
N PRO A 50 6.54 8.94 -16.31
CA PRO A 50 6.81 7.95 -17.34
C PRO A 50 5.96 6.69 -17.20
N GLY A 51 5.22 6.53 -16.09
CA GLY A 51 4.54 5.30 -15.75
C GLY A 51 5.55 4.21 -15.35
N GLY A 52 5.16 2.95 -15.50
CA GLY A 52 6.00 1.81 -15.15
C GLY A 52 5.22 0.60 -14.67
N ARG A 53 5.94 -0.47 -14.31
CA ARG A 53 5.34 -1.68 -13.75
C ARG A 53 5.46 -1.65 -12.23
N GLY A 54 4.38 -2.01 -11.55
CA GLY A 54 4.34 -2.07 -10.09
C GLY A 54 3.29 -3.05 -9.61
N TRP A 55 2.96 -2.97 -8.33
CA TRP A 55 1.99 -3.83 -7.66
C TRP A 55 0.95 -2.96 -6.96
N GLU A 56 -0.30 -3.38 -7.03
CA GLU A 56 -1.41 -2.77 -6.28
C GLU A 56 -1.87 -3.71 -5.19
N ILE A 57 -2.21 -3.15 -4.04
CA ILE A 57 -2.91 -3.86 -2.98
C ILE A 57 -4.35 -4.07 -3.46
N VAL A 58 -4.77 -5.32 -3.58
CA VAL A 58 -6.14 -5.70 -3.97
C VAL A 58 -7.00 -5.82 -2.72
N ARG A 59 -6.45 -6.44 -1.67
CA ARG A 59 -7.16 -6.68 -0.43
C ARG A 59 -6.24 -6.56 0.77
N GLU A 60 -6.74 -5.82 1.76
CA GLU A 60 -6.17 -5.70 3.09
C GLU A 60 -7.20 -6.10 4.15
N VAL A 61 -6.71 -6.56 5.30
CA VAL A 61 -7.55 -6.96 6.43
C VAL A 61 -7.00 -6.41 7.74
N GLN A 62 -7.88 -6.23 8.73
CA GLN A 62 -7.47 -5.83 10.08
C GLN A 62 -6.99 -7.04 10.88
N ALA A 63 -5.77 -6.96 11.39
CA ALA A 63 -5.15 -7.99 12.20
C ALA A 63 -4.75 -7.48 13.59
N CYS A 64 -4.77 -8.36 14.57
CA CYS A 64 -4.10 -8.12 15.86
C CYS A 64 -2.57 -8.03 15.66
N SER A 65 -1.86 -7.52 16.67
CA SER A 65 -0.40 -7.40 16.62
C SER A 65 0.31 -8.74 16.36
N SER A 66 -0.15 -9.84 16.98
CA SER A 66 0.47 -11.15 16.77
C SER A 66 0.33 -11.63 15.32
N CYS A 67 -0.88 -11.61 14.75
CA CYS A 67 -1.10 -12.02 13.37
C CYS A 67 -0.36 -11.11 12.38
N ALA A 68 -0.28 -9.81 12.67
CA ALA A 68 0.47 -8.88 11.82
C ALA A 68 1.98 -9.16 11.80
N SER A 69 2.56 -9.63 12.91
CA SER A 69 3.97 -10.01 12.96
C SER A 69 4.29 -11.29 12.18
N HIS A 70 3.33 -12.20 12.03
CA HIS A 70 3.52 -13.45 11.27
C HIS A 70 3.22 -13.31 9.78
N HIS A 71 2.34 -12.38 9.42
CA HIS A 71 2.01 -12.07 8.03
C HIS A 71 2.84 -10.89 7.55
N GLU A 72 4.13 -11.15 7.27
CA GLU A 72 4.90 -10.24 6.44
C GLU A 72 4.27 -10.17 5.06
N THR A 73 3.95 -8.96 4.64
CA THR A 73 3.29 -8.73 3.36
C THR A 73 4.18 -9.26 2.23
N PRO A 74 3.66 -10.08 1.30
CA PRO A 74 4.37 -10.36 0.06
C PRO A 74 4.24 -9.12 -0.84
N LEU A 75 4.84 -8.00 -0.43
CA LEU A 75 5.32 -7.05 -1.41
C LEU A 75 6.51 -7.78 -2.04
N PRO A 76 6.45 -8.18 -3.31
CA PRO A 76 7.59 -8.80 -3.94
C PRO A 76 8.78 -7.88 -3.72
N ALA A 77 9.90 -8.46 -3.24
CA ALA A 77 11.12 -7.73 -2.96
C ALA A 77 11.32 -6.73 -4.10
N ARG A 78 11.54 -5.45 -3.75
CA ARG A 78 11.80 -4.40 -4.74
C ARG A 78 13.03 -4.85 -5.52
N THR A 79 12.85 -5.56 -6.63
CA THR A 79 13.93 -5.85 -7.56
C THR A 79 14.23 -4.52 -8.20
N GLU A 80 15.26 -3.86 -7.65
CA GLU A 80 15.92 -2.71 -8.25
C GLU A 80 16.27 -3.08 -9.68
N ALA A 81 15.87 -2.22 -10.61
CA ALA A 81 16.20 -2.27 -12.03
C ALA A 81 16.98 -1.00 -12.38
#